data_AF-A0A961LBH5-F1
#
_entry.id   AF-A0A961LBH5-F1
#
_cell.length_a   1.000
_cell.length_b   1.000
_cell.length_c   1.000
_cell.angle_alpha   90.00
_cell.angle_beta   90.00
_cell.angle_gamma   90.00
#
_symmetry.space_group_name_H-M   'P 1'
#
loop_
_entity.id
_entity.type
_entity.pdbx_description
1 polymer ?
#
loop_
_entity_poly.entity_id
_entity_poly.type
_entity_poly.pdbx_seq_one_letter_code
_entity_poly.pdbx_strand_id
1 'polypeptide(L)'
;MAVEVVEGKAVTVRFDGSRCIHSRRCVMGAPTAFRANVKGSWINPDSVEAEAVMRVALACPSGAITVERKDGGTPEGPPAANQMQVRENGPLAIHADLEIAGHGRMYRATLCRCGMSKSKPFCDNSHVAAGFVATGEPAAREMALGIPDLTGPVLVEPQPNGPLKITGRMEVASGTGRAVNRIEKAFFCRCGHSANKPYCDGSHKRVGFRSE
;
A
#
# COMPACT_ATOMS: atom_id res chain seq x y z
N MET A 1 7.24 14.83 4.94
CA MET A 1 7.25 14.61 6.40
C MET A 1 8.52 13.86 6.74
N ALA A 2 9.16 14.15 7.87
CA ALA A 2 10.31 13.38 8.33
C ALA A 2 9.85 11.97 8.75
N VAL A 3 10.70 10.97 8.52
CA VAL A 3 10.51 9.63 9.06
C VAL A 3 10.87 9.67 10.55
N GLU A 4 9.98 9.15 11.39
CA GLU A 4 10.23 8.96 12.82
C GLU A 4 10.78 7.56 13.07
N VAL A 5 11.84 7.45 13.87
CA VAL A 5 12.43 6.18 14.27
C VAL A 5 12.47 6.15 15.80
N VAL A 6 11.87 5.12 16.39
CA VAL A 6 11.80 4.93 17.84
C VAL A 6 12.43 3.61 18.19
N GLU A 7 13.54 3.68 18.91
CA GLU A 7 14.26 2.51 19.39
C GLU A 7 13.62 1.99 20.67
N GLY A 8 13.29 0.70 20.67
CA GLY A 8 13.01 -0.08 21.88
C GLY A 8 14.11 -1.10 22.17
N LYS A 9 13.91 -1.85 23.24
CA LYS A 9 14.81 -2.93 23.69
C LYS A 9 14.81 -4.10 22.71
N ALA A 10 13.63 -4.58 22.34
CA ALA A 10 13.46 -5.77 21.49
C ALA A 10 13.24 -5.42 20.02
N VAL A 11 12.82 -4.20 19.70
CA VAL A 11 12.49 -3.77 18.33
C VAL A 11 12.85 -2.31 18.08
N THR A 12 13.12 -1.95 16.82
CA THR A 12 13.07 -0.56 16.34
C THR A 12 11.83 -0.36 15.50
N VAL A 13 11.03 0.66 15.83
CA VAL A 13 9.83 1.03 15.07
C VAL A 13 10.16 2.22 14.19
N ARG A 14 9.88 2.12 12.89
CA ARG A 14 9.97 3.23 11.94
C ARG A 14 8.57 3.62 11.49
N PHE A 15 8.29 4.93 11.49
CA PHE A 15 7.05 5.52 10.99
C PHE A 15 7.30 6.55 9.88
N ASP A 16 6.72 6.32 8.71
CA ASP A 16 6.74 7.24 7.58
C ASP A 16 5.36 7.91 7.40
N GLY A 17 5.24 9.13 7.95
CA GLY A 17 4.01 9.91 7.88
C GLY A 17 3.53 10.21 6.46
N SER A 18 4.44 10.28 5.48
CA SER A 18 4.07 10.55 4.07
C SER A 18 3.30 9.40 3.41
N ARG A 19 3.36 8.21 4.00
CA ARG A 19 2.65 7.00 3.54
C ARG A 19 1.45 6.66 4.40
N CYS A 20 1.24 7.36 5.51
CA CYS A 20 0.18 7.00 6.46
C CYS A 20 -1.20 7.35 5.90
N ILE A 21 -2.06 6.35 5.74
CA ILE A 21 -3.48 6.56 5.36
C ILE A 21 -4.41 6.64 6.58
N HIS A 22 -3.87 6.90 7.77
CA HIS A 22 -4.63 7.00 9.03
C HIS A 22 -5.67 5.89 9.24
N SER A 23 -5.34 4.64 8.87
CA SER A 23 -6.24 3.49 9.01
C SER A 23 -6.60 3.14 10.46
N ARG A 24 -5.96 3.79 11.43
CA ARG A 24 -6.09 3.59 12.88
C ARG A 24 -5.75 2.19 13.38
N ARG A 25 -5.30 1.26 12.53
CA ARG A 25 -4.91 -0.11 12.93
C ARG A 25 -3.81 -0.12 14.00
N CYS A 26 -2.91 0.87 14.00
CA CYS A 26 -1.88 0.98 15.02
C CYS A 26 -2.44 1.29 16.41
N VAL A 27 -3.15 2.42 16.53
CA VAL A 27 -3.69 2.89 17.80
C VAL A 27 -4.78 1.96 18.35
N MET A 28 -5.47 1.21 17.49
CA MET A 28 -6.45 0.21 17.92
C MET A 28 -5.82 -1.14 18.26
N GLY A 29 -4.73 -1.53 17.56
CA GLY A 29 -4.11 -2.84 17.72
C GLY A 29 -3.16 -2.94 18.91
N ALA A 30 -2.51 -1.84 19.30
CA ALA A 30 -1.71 -1.75 20.52
C ALA A 30 -1.74 -0.32 21.09
N PRO A 31 -2.83 0.09 21.77
CA PRO A 31 -3.05 1.47 22.21
C PRO A 31 -2.03 1.98 23.24
N THR A 32 -1.35 1.08 23.97
CA THR A 32 -0.25 1.45 24.89
C THR A 32 1.05 1.74 24.13
N ALA A 33 1.27 1.05 23.00
CA ALA A 33 2.44 1.23 22.15
C ALA A 33 2.27 2.32 21.10
N PHE A 34 1.06 2.53 20.60
CA PHE A 34 0.70 3.57 19.63
C PHE A 34 -0.41 4.43 20.21
N ARG A 35 -0.04 5.55 20.81
CA ARG A 35 -0.94 6.41 21.58
C ARG A 35 -1.53 7.49 20.68
N ALA A 36 -2.86 7.51 20.54
CA ALA A 36 -3.54 8.58 19.82
C ALA A 36 -3.66 9.84 20.69
N ASN A 37 -3.58 11.02 20.06
CA ASN A 37 -3.91 12.32 20.68
C ASN A 37 -3.11 12.67 21.95
N VAL A 38 -1.86 12.21 22.05
CA VAL A 38 -0.97 12.55 23.16
C VAL A 38 -0.07 13.74 22.82
N LYS A 39 0.32 14.49 23.84
CA LYS A 39 1.44 15.44 23.74
C LYS A 39 2.73 14.67 23.99
N GLY A 40 3.71 14.80 23.09
CA GLY A 40 5.00 14.11 23.17
C GLY A 40 5.02 12.78 22.39
N SER A 41 5.86 11.84 22.83
CA SER A 41 6.07 10.58 22.11
C SER A 41 4.81 9.73 22.06
N TRP A 42 4.38 9.41 20.84
CA TRP A 42 3.19 8.62 20.58
C TRP A 42 3.51 7.15 20.29
N ILE A 43 4.78 6.80 20.05
CA ILE A 43 5.26 5.43 19.85
C ILE A 43 6.06 4.99 21.08
N ASN A 44 5.70 3.87 21.69
CA ASN A 44 6.42 3.24 22.80
C ASN A 44 6.50 1.71 22.59
N PRO A 45 7.52 1.22 21.86
CA PRO A 45 7.63 -0.19 21.54
C PRO A 45 7.80 -1.10 22.76
N ASP A 46 8.35 -0.58 23.87
CA ASP A 46 8.62 -1.36 25.08
C ASP A 46 7.38 -1.54 25.99
N SER A 47 6.23 -0.96 25.61
CA SER A 47 5.00 -1.07 26.40
C SER A 47 4.20 -2.36 26.15
N VAL A 48 4.59 -3.14 25.14
CA VAL A 48 4.01 -4.43 24.77
C VAL A 48 5.12 -5.34 24.26
N GLU A 49 4.84 -6.64 24.18
CA GLU A 49 5.78 -7.60 23.62
C GLU A 49 6.13 -7.29 22.15
N ALA A 50 7.37 -7.59 21.75
CA ALA A 50 7.86 -7.38 20.38
C ALA A 50 6.92 -7.96 19.32
N GLU A 51 6.31 -9.11 19.61
CA GLU A 51 5.37 -9.78 18.72
C GLU A 51 4.06 -9.04 18.54
N ALA A 52 3.60 -8.32 19.56
CA ALA A 52 2.44 -7.44 19.46
C ALA A 52 2.76 -6.22 18.59
N VAL A 53 3.94 -5.60 18.77
CA VAL A 53 4.39 -4.50 17.90
C VAL A 53 4.49 -4.94 16.44
N MET A 54 5.08 -6.12 16.20
CA MET A 54 5.23 -6.70 14.86
C MET A 54 3.87 -6.94 14.19
N ARG A 55 2.93 -7.58 14.90
CA ARG A 55 1.56 -7.81 14.39
C ARG A 55 0.88 -6.51 13.98
N VAL A 56 1.06 -5.45 14.76
CA VAL A 56 0.49 -4.13 14.44
C VAL A 56 1.14 -3.52 13.21
N ALA A 57 2.47 -3.61 13.08
CA ALA A 57 3.19 -3.13 11.90
C ALA A 57 2.75 -3.88 10.64
N LEU A 58 2.65 -5.21 10.70
CA LEU A 58 2.15 -6.06 9.62
C LEU A 58 0.70 -5.73 9.23
N ALA A 59 -0.12 -5.30 10.19
CA ALA A 59 -1.48 -4.86 9.92
C ALA A 59 -1.54 -3.49 9.24
N CYS A 60 -0.47 -2.69 9.20
CA CYS A 60 -0.46 -1.36 8.58
C CYS A 60 -0.54 -1.48 7.05
N PRO A 61 -1.66 -1.08 6.41
CA PRO A 61 -1.93 -1.39 5.00
C PRO A 61 -1.02 -0.65 4.03
N SER A 62 -0.53 0.53 4.42
CA SER A 62 0.36 1.32 3.58
C SER A 62 1.84 1.03 3.81
N GLY A 63 2.16 0.16 4.79
CA GLY A 63 3.54 -0.05 5.24
C GLY A 63 4.17 1.21 5.85
N ALA A 64 3.36 2.18 6.29
CA ALA A 64 3.88 3.38 6.95
C ALA A 64 4.54 3.07 8.30
N ILE A 65 4.17 1.96 8.94
CA ILE A 65 4.85 1.43 10.12
C ILE A 65 5.59 0.17 9.69
N THR A 66 6.89 0.13 9.96
CA THR A 66 7.76 -1.04 9.78
C THR A 66 8.53 -1.30 11.07
N VAL A 67 8.90 -2.57 11.28
CA VAL A 67 9.58 -3.00 12.51
C VAL A 67 10.85 -3.78 12.15
N GLU A 68 11.94 -3.41 12.80
CA GLU A 68 13.17 -4.20 12.84
C GLU A 68 13.23 -4.95 14.17
N ARG A 69 13.53 -6.26 14.13
CA ARG A 69 13.67 -7.12 15.30
C ARG A 69 15.11 -7.10 15.81
N LYS A 70 15.30 -6.85 17.10
CA LYS A 70 16.60 -6.93 17.81
C LYS A 70 16.75 -8.20 18.64
N ASP A 71 15.64 -8.91 18.86
CA ASP A 71 15.54 -10.08 19.73
C ASP A 71 15.68 -11.41 18.97
N GLY A 72 16.04 -11.39 17.68
CA GLY A 72 16.15 -12.57 16.84
C GLY A 72 14.81 -13.14 16.35
N GLY A 73 13.68 -12.48 16.63
CA GLY A 73 12.39 -12.84 16.07
C GLY A 73 12.32 -12.69 14.55
N THR A 74 11.28 -13.27 13.93
CA THR A 74 11.11 -13.22 12.47
C THR A 74 10.97 -11.77 11.98
N PRO A 75 11.83 -11.31 11.05
CA PRO A 75 11.75 -9.96 10.50
C PRO A 75 10.56 -9.82 9.55
N GLU A 76 10.24 -8.57 9.19
CA GLU A 76 9.31 -8.32 8.10
C GLU A 76 9.86 -8.86 6.77
N GLY A 77 9.02 -9.57 6.03
CA GLY A 77 9.40 -10.20 4.77
C GLY A 77 8.27 -10.13 3.73
N PRO A 78 8.54 -10.62 2.50
CA PRO A 78 7.53 -10.68 1.46
C PRO A 78 6.41 -11.66 1.83
N PRO A 79 5.17 -11.45 1.32
CA PRO A 79 4.09 -12.37 1.55
C PRO A 79 4.29 -13.70 0.82
N ALA A 80 3.55 -14.72 1.24
CA ALA A 80 3.49 -16.01 0.55
C ALA A 80 2.95 -15.91 -0.89
N ALA A 81 2.16 -14.86 -1.18
CA ALA A 81 1.67 -14.54 -2.51
C ALA A 81 1.53 -13.02 -2.67
N ASN A 82 2.08 -12.48 -3.76
CA ASN A 82 1.92 -11.08 -4.13
C ASN A 82 0.46 -10.82 -4.48
N GLN A 83 -0.14 -9.82 -3.84
CA GLN A 83 -1.54 -9.48 -4.04
C GLN A 83 -1.75 -7.96 -4.06
N MET A 84 -2.62 -7.50 -4.95
CA MET A 84 -3.19 -6.17 -4.94
C MET A 84 -4.71 -6.24 -4.72
N GLN A 85 -5.21 -5.50 -3.73
CA GLN A 85 -6.62 -5.31 -3.48
C GLN A 85 -7.10 -3.96 -4.03
N VAL A 86 -8.16 -3.98 -4.84
CA VAL A 86 -8.83 -2.77 -5.33
C VAL A 86 -9.87 -2.33 -4.29
N ARG A 87 -9.58 -1.26 -3.53
CA ARG A 87 -10.52 -0.80 -2.49
C ARG A 87 -11.62 0.08 -3.07
N GLU A 88 -12.87 -0.17 -2.69
CA GLU A 88 -14.03 0.67 -3.01
C GLU A 88 -13.73 2.14 -2.70
N ASN A 89 -13.96 3.03 -3.68
CA ASN A 89 -13.72 4.47 -3.58
C ASN A 89 -12.31 4.87 -3.11
N GLY A 90 -11.36 3.94 -3.14
CA GLY A 90 -10.10 4.08 -2.44
C GLY A 90 -8.88 3.64 -3.27
N PRO A 91 -7.73 3.45 -2.61
CA PRO A 91 -6.48 3.15 -3.29
C PRO A 91 -6.39 1.70 -3.77
N LEU A 92 -5.31 1.42 -4.49
CA LEU A 92 -4.81 0.07 -4.71
C LEU A 92 -3.95 -0.30 -3.50
N ALA A 93 -4.34 -1.31 -2.71
CA ALA A 93 -3.55 -1.78 -1.58
C ALA A 93 -2.74 -3.00 -2.01
N ILE A 94 -1.42 -2.91 -2.00
CA ILE A 94 -0.51 -3.97 -2.46
C ILE A 94 0.25 -4.55 -1.26
N HIS A 95 0.31 -5.88 -1.22
CA HIS A 95 1.16 -6.67 -0.35
C HIS A 95 1.98 -7.61 -1.25
N ALA A 96 3.27 -7.33 -1.42
CA ALA A 96 4.15 -8.05 -2.34
C ALA A 96 5.63 -7.75 -2.03
N ASP A 97 6.58 -8.45 -2.64
CA ASP A 97 7.99 -8.03 -2.63
C ASP A 97 8.18 -6.81 -3.58
N LEU A 98 7.86 -5.61 -3.09
CA LEU A 98 7.75 -4.42 -3.92
C LEU A 98 9.07 -3.69 -4.05
N GLU A 99 9.42 -3.33 -5.28
CA GLU A 99 10.35 -2.26 -5.59
C GLU A 99 9.57 -1.12 -6.24
N ILE A 100 9.51 0.06 -5.61
CA ILE A 100 8.84 1.22 -6.20
C ILE A 100 9.91 2.20 -6.68
N ALA A 101 9.90 2.50 -7.98
CA ALA A 101 10.85 3.42 -8.59
C ALA A 101 10.89 4.76 -7.84
N GLY A 102 12.08 5.16 -7.37
CA GLY A 102 12.30 6.38 -6.58
C GLY A 102 12.01 6.26 -5.07
N HIS A 103 11.52 5.11 -4.59
CA HIS A 103 11.15 4.91 -3.17
C HIS A 103 11.76 3.65 -2.54
N GLY A 104 12.37 2.78 -3.33
CA GLY A 104 13.07 1.58 -2.85
C GLY A 104 12.15 0.41 -2.53
N ARG A 105 12.73 -0.59 -1.86
CA ARG A 105 12.08 -1.85 -1.52
C ARG A 105 11.14 -1.72 -0.33
N MET A 106 9.98 -2.38 -0.39
CA MET A 106 9.02 -2.49 0.72
C MET A 106 8.09 -3.70 0.53
N TYR A 107 7.28 -4.02 1.54
CA TYR A 107 6.35 -5.14 1.43
C TYR A 107 4.87 -4.75 1.33
N ARG A 108 4.51 -3.55 1.80
CA ARG A 108 3.13 -3.04 1.77
C ARG A 108 3.10 -1.60 1.28
N ALA A 109 2.16 -1.29 0.40
CA ALA A 109 1.92 0.08 -0.07
C ALA A 109 0.46 0.29 -0.45
N THR A 110 -0.05 1.49 -0.23
CA THR A 110 -1.33 1.93 -0.82
C THR A 110 -1.06 2.98 -1.87
N LEU A 111 -1.39 2.68 -3.13
CA LEU A 111 -1.12 3.55 -4.27
C LEU A 111 -2.35 4.34 -4.70
N CYS A 112 -2.12 5.60 -5.11
CA CYS A 112 -3.16 6.52 -5.52
C CYS A 112 -3.86 6.02 -6.79
N ARG A 113 -5.19 5.91 -6.71
CA ARG A 113 -6.07 5.57 -7.85
C ARG A 113 -6.94 6.75 -8.30
N CYS A 114 -7.09 7.77 -7.46
CA CYS A 114 -8.00 8.89 -7.67
C CYS A 114 -7.40 10.10 -8.40
N GLY A 115 -6.07 10.19 -8.52
CA GLY A 115 -5.39 11.35 -9.09
C GLY A 115 -5.14 12.53 -8.14
N MET A 116 -5.73 12.54 -6.93
CA MET A 116 -5.72 13.71 -6.04
C MET A 116 -4.68 13.67 -4.91
N SER A 117 -3.99 12.55 -4.71
CA SER A 117 -2.95 12.46 -3.66
C SER A 117 -1.85 13.50 -3.83
N LYS A 118 -1.39 14.10 -2.73
CA LYS A 118 -0.24 15.00 -2.68
C LYS A 118 1.07 14.26 -2.46
N SER A 119 1.00 12.97 -2.12
CA SER A 119 2.15 12.09 -1.86
C SER A 119 2.26 10.98 -2.91
N LYS A 120 1.90 11.28 -4.18
CA LYS A 120 1.99 10.31 -5.27
C LYS A 120 3.41 9.72 -5.35
N PRO A 121 3.55 8.42 -5.67
CA PRO A 121 2.51 7.49 -6.12
C PRO A 121 1.62 6.93 -5.00
N PHE A 122 1.91 7.23 -3.73
CA PHE A 122 1.13 6.76 -2.59
C PHE A 122 -0.21 7.46 -2.46
N CYS A 123 -1.15 6.80 -1.77
CA CYS A 123 -2.39 7.38 -1.32
C CYS A 123 -2.19 8.09 0.02
N ASP A 124 -2.77 9.27 0.17
CA ASP A 124 -2.75 10.12 1.38
C ASP A 124 -4.17 10.42 1.91
N ASN A 125 -5.17 9.63 1.49
CA ASN A 125 -6.60 9.83 1.72
C ASN A 125 -7.26 11.04 1.05
N SER A 126 -6.58 11.79 0.18
CA SER A 126 -7.20 12.89 -0.57
C SER A 126 -8.43 12.46 -1.40
N HIS A 127 -8.59 11.17 -1.69
CA HIS A 127 -9.76 10.61 -2.37
C HIS A 127 -11.09 10.83 -1.62
N VAL A 128 -11.07 10.94 -0.29
CA VAL A 128 -12.27 11.19 0.53
C VAL A 128 -12.79 12.61 0.28
N ALA A 129 -11.92 13.61 0.48
CA ALA A 129 -12.27 15.01 0.25
C ALA A 129 -12.56 15.31 -1.23
N ALA A 130 -11.91 14.58 -2.14
CA ALA A 130 -12.17 14.68 -3.57
C ALA A 130 -13.47 13.99 -4.02
N GLY A 131 -14.18 13.29 -3.14
CA GLY A 131 -15.41 12.56 -3.50
C GLY A 131 -15.17 11.50 -4.58
N PHE A 132 -14.03 10.83 -4.56
CA PHE A 132 -13.69 9.84 -5.58
C PHE A 132 -14.63 8.64 -5.53
N VAL A 133 -15.38 8.41 -6.61
CA VAL A 133 -16.27 7.25 -6.75
C VAL A 133 -15.71 6.27 -7.77
N ALA A 134 -15.41 5.05 -7.33
CA ALA A 134 -15.02 3.97 -8.20
C ALA A 134 -15.11 2.60 -7.50
N THR A 135 -15.77 1.67 -8.18
CA THR A 135 -15.95 0.29 -7.72
C THR A 135 -14.63 -0.36 -7.29
N GLY A 136 -14.70 -1.11 -6.19
CA GLY A 136 -13.74 -2.11 -5.73
C GLY A 136 -14.03 -3.50 -6.29
N GLU A 137 -15.13 -3.68 -7.02
CA GLU A 137 -15.58 -4.94 -7.62
C GLU A 137 -15.46 -4.89 -9.16
N PRO A 138 -14.24 -4.87 -9.73
CA PRO A 138 -14.08 -4.95 -11.17
C PRO A 138 -14.47 -6.34 -11.70
N ALA A 139 -14.85 -6.38 -12.98
CA ALA A 139 -15.09 -7.62 -13.68
C ALA A 139 -13.83 -8.50 -13.72
N ALA A 140 -14.02 -9.82 -13.63
CA ALA A 140 -12.93 -10.77 -13.76
C ALA A 140 -12.38 -10.77 -15.19
N ARG A 141 -11.08 -11.04 -15.34
CA ARG A 141 -10.41 -11.22 -16.63
C ARG A 141 -9.91 -12.66 -16.72
N GLU A 142 -10.60 -13.47 -17.53
CA GLU A 142 -10.40 -14.93 -17.61
C GLU A 142 -8.99 -15.34 -18.06
N MET A 143 -8.37 -14.56 -18.96
CA MET A 143 -7.16 -14.98 -19.67
C MET A 143 -5.89 -15.14 -18.83
N ALA A 144 -5.83 -14.64 -17.59
CA ALA A 144 -4.56 -14.60 -16.86
C ALA A 144 -4.57 -15.28 -15.48
N LEU A 145 -5.63 -16.02 -15.11
CA LEU A 145 -5.66 -16.83 -13.88
C LEU A 145 -4.71 -18.04 -13.90
N GLY A 146 -4.04 -18.32 -15.03
CA GLY A 146 -3.12 -19.44 -15.22
C GLY A 146 -1.72 -19.28 -14.62
N ILE A 147 -1.44 -18.22 -13.87
CA ILE A 147 -0.14 -18.01 -13.18
C ILE A 147 -0.21 -18.69 -11.80
N PRO A 148 0.46 -19.83 -11.56
CA PRO A 148 0.32 -20.57 -10.30
C PRO A 148 1.21 -20.02 -9.19
N ASP A 149 2.39 -19.50 -9.54
CA ASP A 149 3.36 -18.91 -8.61
C ASP A 149 3.19 -17.39 -8.56
N LEU A 150 2.83 -16.87 -7.40
CA LEU A 150 2.64 -15.44 -7.15
C LEU A 150 3.77 -14.85 -6.30
N THR A 151 4.91 -15.53 -6.21
CA THR A 151 6.08 -15.04 -5.47
C THR A 151 7.05 -14.29 -6.40
N GLY A 152 8.05 -13.65 -5.79
CA GLY A 152 9.10 -12.91 -6.49
C GLY A 152 8.86 -11.40 -6.51
N PRO A 153 9.80 -10.62 -7.09
CA PRO A 153 9.75 -9.17 -7.06
C PRO A 153 8.60 -8.61 -7.91
N VAL A 154 8.01 -7.51 -7.44
CA VAL A 154 7.02 -6.70 -8.14
C VAL A 154 7.55 -5.27 -8.25
N LEU A 155 7.86 -4.86 -9.47
CA LEU A 155 8.32 -3.52 -9.79
C LEU A 155 7.12 -2.61 -10.09
N VAL A 156 7.05 -1.47 -9.41
CA VAL A 156 6.08 -0.40 -9.65
C VAL A 156 6.80 0.83 -10.20
N GLU A 157 6.45 1.21 -11.43
CA GLU A 157 6.99 2.37 -12.14
C GLU A 157 5.85 3.37 -12.41
N PRO A 158 5.69 4.41 -11.57
CA PRO A 158 4.78 5.51 -11.89
C PRO A 158 5.24 6.19 -13.18
N GLN A 159 4.38 6.18 -14.21
CA GLN A 159 4.71 6.79 -15.50
C GLN A 159 4.44 8.30 -15.42
N PRO A 160 5.34 9.18 -15.93
CA PRO A 160 5.10 10.62 -15.95
C PRO A 160 3.76 10.96 -16.58
N ASN A 161 2.95 11.76 -15.87
CA ASN A 161 1.59 12.16 -16.27
C ASN A 161 0.67 10.98 -16.62
N GLY A 162 0.97 9.79 -16.10
CA GLY A 162 0.45 8.53 -16.59
C GLY A 162 0.12 7.50 -15.51
N PRO A 163 -0.16 6.26 -15.94
CA PRO A 163 -0.56 5.16 -15.06
C PRO A 163 0.58 4.66 -14.16
N LEU A 164 0.25 3.74 -13.26
CA LEU A 164 1.23 2.89 -12.59
C LEU A 164 1.49 1.70 -13.52
N LYS A 165 2.72 1.57 -14.03
CA LYS A 165 3.17 0.34 -14.69
C LYS A 165 3.64 -0.62 -13.61
N ILE A 166 3.00 -1.78 -13.52
CA ILE A 166 3.36 -2.83 -12.56
C ILE A 166 3.85 -4.04 -13.34
N THR A 167 5.04 -4.53 -13.00
CA THR A 167 5.67 -5.71 -13.60
C THR A 167 6.06 -6.69 -12.49
N GLY A 168 5.76 -7.97 -12.65
CA GLY A 168 5.92 -9.00 -11.63
C GLY A 168 4.63 -9.80 -11.45
N ARG A 169 4.78 -11.03 -10.95
CA ARG A 169 3.66 -11.96 -10.73
C ARG A 169 2.84 -11.50 -9.54
N MET A 170 1.57 -11.20 -9.76
CA MET A 170 0.68 -10.69 -8.71
C MET A 170 -0.77 -11.04 -8.99
N GLU A 171 -1.52 -11.41 -7.95
CA GLU A 171 -2.96 -11.52 -8.03
C GLU A 171 -3.61 -10.16 -7.80
N VAL A 172 -4.58 -9.83 -8.64
CA VAL A 172 -5.47 -8.69 -8.42
C VAL A 172 -6.76 -9.23 -7.84
N ALA A 173 -7.13 -8.70 -6.67
CA ALA A 173 -8.36 -9.02 -5.98
C ALA A 173 -9.26 -7.78 -5.90
N SER A 174 -10.57 -8.05 -5.88
CA SER A 174 -11.60 -7.06 -5.58
C SER A 174 -11.56 -6.61 -4.11
N GLY A 175 -12.37 -5.62 -3.76
CA GLY A 175 -12.51 -5.11 -2.39
C GLY A 175 -12.95 -6.18 -1.39
N THR A 176 -13.75 -7.16 -1.83
CA THR A 176 -14.16 -8.33 -1.02
C THR A 176 -13.10 -9.44 -0.95
N GLY A 177 -12.02 -9.34 -1.71
CA GLY A 177 -10.95 -10.35 -1.76
C GLY A 177 -11.15 -11.42 -2.84
N ARG A 178 -12.26 -11.40 -3.59
CA ARG A 178 -12.44 -12.29 -4.75
C ARG A 178 -11.39 -11.96 -5.81
N ALA A 179 -10.65 -12.99 -6.26
CA ALA A 179 -9.69 -12.85 -7.34
C ALA A 179 -10.38 -12.37 -8.63
N VAL A 180 -9.81 -11.34 -9.26
CA VAL A 180 -10.33 -10.76 -10.52
C VAL A 180 -9.35 -10.95 -11.67
N ASN A 181 -8.06 -11.07 -11.39
CA ASN A 181 -7.03 -11.26 -12.40
C ASN A 181 -5.74 -11.79 -11.75
N ARG A 182 -4.82 -12.37 -12.53
CA ARG A 182 -3.40 -12.45 -12.16
C ARG A 182 -2.59 -11.83 -13.29
N ILE A 183 -1.49 -11.18 -12.97
CA ILE A 183 -0.71 -10.42 -13.95
C ILE A 183 0.76 -10.74 -13.80
N GLU A 184 1.50 -10.65 -14.91
CA GLU A 184 2.95 -10.46 -14.93
C GLU A 184 3.32 -9.02 -15.30
N LYS A 185 2.39 -8.31 -15.96
CA LYS A 185 2.53 -6.91 -16.34
C LYS A 185 1.16 -6.29 -16.57
N ALA A 186 0.91 -5.12 -15.99
CA ALA A 186 -0.30 -4.34 -16.27
C ALA A 186 -0.10 -2.85 -16.00
N PHE A 187 -1.00 -2.03 -16.53
CA PHE A 187 -1.06 -0.60 -16.26
C PHE A 187 -2.32 -0.27 -15.48
N PHE A 188 -2.16 0.33 -14.31
CA PHE A 188 -3.26 0.72 -13.43
C PHE A 188 -3.52 2.23 -13.47
N CYS A 189 -4.79 2.61 -13.41
CA CYS A 189 -5.21 4.00 -13.42
C CYS A 189 -4.68 4.73 -12.18
N ARG A 190 -3.91 5.79 -12.42
CA ARG A 190 -3.42 6.72 -11.40
C ARG A 190 -4.15 8.07 -11.42
N CYS A 191 -4.85 8.37 -12.52
CA CYS A 191 -5.48 9.68 -12.75
C CYS A 191 -6.92 9.80 -12.24
N GLY A 192 -7.59 8.70 -11.87
CA GLY A 192 -8.99 8.72 -11.44
C GLY A 192 -10.05 8.71 -12.55
N HIS A 193 -9.67 8.91 -13.82
CA HIS A 193 -10.64 9.13 -14.91
C HIS A 193 -10.83 7.96 -15.88
N SER A 194 -10.17 6.82 -15.68
CA SER A 194 -10.36 5.67 -16.58
C SER A 194 -11.80 5.15 -16.57
N ALA A 195 -12.34 4.76 -17.72
CA ALA A 195 -13.60 4.02 -17.83
C ALA A 195 -13.40 2.51 -17.58
N ASN A 196 -12.16 2.01 -17.60
CA ASN A 196 -11.80 0.61 -17.42
C ASN A 196 -11.09 0.36 -16.07
N LYS A 197 -11.53 1.05 -15.01
CA LYS A 197 -10.91 0.92 -13.67
C LYS A 197 -10.95 -0.54 -13.19
N PRO A 198 -9.91 -1.02 -12.49
CA PRO A 198 -8.75 -0.28 -11.98
C PRO A 198 -7.64 -0.04 -13.02
N TYR A 199 -7.80 -0.50 -14.26
CA TYR A 199 -6.79 -0.44 -15.30
C TYR A 199 -6.74 0.92 -15.99
N CYS A 200 -5.64 1.21 -16.67
CA CYS A 200 -5.50 2.38 -17.52
C CYS A 200 -6.14 2.14 -18.89
N ASP A 201 -6.82 3.15 -19.42
CA ASP A 201 -7.40 3.19 -20.78
C ASP A 201 -6.93 4.42 -21.59
N GLY A 202 -5.88 5.10 -21.13
CA GLY A 202 -5.37 6.31 -21.76
C GLY A 202 -6.06 7.62 -21.37
N SER A 203 -7.13 7.59 -20.55
CA SER A 203 -7.88 8.80 -20.16
C SER A 203 -7.02 9.90 -19.52
N HIS A 204 -5.88 9.55 -18.90
CA HIS A 204 -4.93 10.50 -18.32
C HIS A 204 -4.45 11.56 -19.32
N LYS A 205 -4.30 11.22 -20.61
CA LYS A 205 -3.94 12.19 -21.66
C LYS A 205 -5.06 13.20 -21.90
N ARG A 206 -6.29 12.70 -22.01
CA ARG A 206 -7.49 13.50 -22.30
C ARG A 206 -7.82 14.49 -21.19
N VAL A 207 -7.69 14.06 -19.94
CA VAL A 207 -7.97 14.91 -18.77
C VAL A 207 -6.79 15.77 -18.34
N GLY A 208 -5.69 15.75 -19.12
CA GLY A 208 -4.50 16.53 -18.81
C GLY A 208 -3.88 16.21 -17.45
N PHE A 209 -3.90 14.94 -17.02
CA PHE A 209 -3.33 14.53 -15.74
C PHE A 209 -1.88 15.01 -15.63
N ARG A 210 -1.53 15.60 -14.49
CA ARG A 210 -0.18 16.07 -14.18
C ARG A 210 0.31 15.40 -12.90
N SER A 211 1.42 14.68 -13.03
CA SER A 211 2.13 14.06 -11.92
C SER A 211 3.50 13.68 -12.43
N GLU A 212 4.52 14.04 -11.67
CA GLU A 212 5.85 13.46 -11.84
C GLU A 212 5.79 11.93 -11.60
#